data_AF-A0A6A3WXQ6-F1
#
_entry.id   AF-A0A6A3WXQ6-F1
#
_cell.length_a   1.000
_cell.length_b   1.000
_cell.length_c   1.000
_cell.angle_alpha   90.00
_cell.angle_beta   90.00
_cell.angle_gamma   90.00
#
_symmetry.space_group_name_H-M   'P 1'
#
loop_
_entity.id
_entity.type
_entity.pdbx_description
1 polymer ?
#
loop_
_entity_poly.entity_id
_entity_poly.type
_entity_poly.pdbx_seq_one_letter_code
_entity_poly.pdbx_strand_id
1 'polypeptide(L)' 'MAKCMDHFKRANEHWHFVRIVIVDKDMREIDIIRKKFPEARVLLCHFHVIKWLHETIRKS' A
#
# COMPACT_ATOMS: atom_id res chain seq x y z
N MET A 1 7.33 5.10 6.94
CA MET A 1 6.15 4.20 6.89
C MET A 1 5.88 3.43 8.18
N ALA A 2 6.82 2.63 8.73
CA ALA A 2 6.53 1.77 9.90
C ALA A 2 5.93 2.49 11.13
N LYS A 3 6.48 3.64 11.55
CA LYS A 3 5.93 4.45 12.66
C LYS A 3 4.53 4.98 12.36
N CYS A 4 4.26 5.36 11.10
CA CYS A 4 2.93 5.77 10.66
C CYS A 4 1.93 4.63 10.82
N MET A 5 2.34 3.41 10.48
CA MET A 5 1.48 2.23 10.65
C MET A 5 1.17 1.92 12.10
N ASP A 6 2.14 2.09 13.00
CA ASP A 6 1.92 1.92 14.43
C ASP A 6 0.93 2.96 14.96
N HIS A 7 1.01 4.20 14.49
CA HIS A 7 0.04 5.23 14.83
C HIS A 7 -1.36 4.91 14.28
N PHE A 8 -1.47 4.49 13.01
CA PHE A 8 -2.74 4.08 12.40
C PHE A 8 -3.44 3.01 13.24
N LYS A 9 -2.72 1.96 13.66
CA LYS A 9 -3.31 0.89 14.49
C LYS A 9 -3.75 1.37 15.87
N ARG A 10 -2.98 2.28 16.49
CA ARG A 10 -3.37 2.88 17.78
C ARG A 10 -4.63 3.73 17.67
N ALA A 11 -4.81 4.42 16.53
CA ALA A 11 -5.98 5.27 16.30
C ALA A 11 -7.22 4.50 15.82
N ASN A 12 -7.08 3.23 15.42
CA ASN A 12 -8.17 2.45 14.80
C ASN A 12 -8.24 1.06 15.44
N GLU A 13 -9.03 0.87 16.49
CA GLU A 13 -9.14 -0.40 17.24
C GLU A 13 -9.49 -1.60 16.34
N HIS A 14 -10.29 -1.37 15.29
CA HIS A 14 -10.73 -2.37 14.33
C HIS A 14 -9.77 -2.57 13.13
N TRP A 15 -8.51 -2.10 13.21
CA TRP A 15 -7.53 -2.23 12.13
C TRP A 15 -7.34 -3.68 11.63
N HIS A 16 -7.61 -4.67 12.48
CA HIS A 16 -7.49 -6.09 12.19
C HIS A 16 -8.59 -6.62 11.24
N PHE A 17 -9.66 -5.86 11.00
CA PHE A 17 -10.68 -6.18 9.99
C PHE A 17 -10.30 -5.73 8.57
N VAL A 18 -9.20 -5.00 8.41
CA VAL A 18 -8.72 -4.60 7.09
C VAL A 18 -8.35 -5.85 6.28
N ARG A 19 -9.04 -6.05 5.16
CA ARG A 19 -8.79 -7.18 4.23
C ARG A 19 -8.10 -6.78 2.94
N ILE A 20 -8.13 -5.50 2.59
CA ILE A 20 -7.52 -4.98 1.36
C ILE A 20 -6.81 -3.67 1.68
N VAL A 21 -5.59 -3.51 1.20
CA VAL A 21 -4.87 -2.24 1.22
C VAL A 21 -4.46 -1.92 -0.21
N ILE A 22 -4.89 -0.77 -0.72
CA ILE A 22 -4.54 -0.28 -2.05
C ILE A 22 -3.37 0.70 -1.89
N VAL A 23 -2.26 0.46 -2.59
CA VAL A 23 -1.00 1.19 -2.42
C VAL A 23 -0.42 1.64 -3.76
N ASP A 24 0.49 2.60 -3.71
CA ASP A 24 1.35 2.91 -4.86
C ASP A 24 2.40 1.81 -5.09
N LYS A 25 3.12 1.89 -6.21
CA LYS A 25 4.15 0.95 -6.69
C LYS A 25 5.41 0.86 -5.80
N ASP A 26 5.59 1.67 -4.75
CA ASP A 26 6.82 1.61 -3.93
C ASP A 26 6.92 0.27 -3.18
N MET A 27 7.83 -0.59 -3.67
CA MET A 27 8.06 -1.94 -3.15
C MET A 27 8.48 -1.95 -1.68
N ARG A 28 9.17 -0.90 -1.19
CA ARG A 28 9.58 -0.83 0.23
C ARG A 28 8.39 -0.59 1.14
N GLU A 29 7.42 0.20 0.68
CA GLU A 29 6.19 0.44 1.43
C GLU A 29 5.29 -0.79 1.44
N ILE A 30 5.19 -1.48 0.30
CA ILE A 30 4.47 -2.76 0.18
C ILE A 30 4.96 -3.78 1.20
N ASP A 31 6.28 -3.95 1.35
CA ASP A 31 6.83 -4.93 2.30
C ASP A 31 6.51 -4.58 3.76
N ILE A 32 6.52 -3.30 4.11
CA ILE A 32 6.14 -2.85 5.45
C ILE A 32 4.65 -3.10 5.70
N ILE A 33 3.80 -2.81 4.71
CA ILE A 33 2.35 -2.99 4.81
C ILE A 33 1.99 -4.47 4.93
N ARG A 34 2.62 -5.35 4.14
CA ARG A 34 2.46 -6.81 4.26
C ARG A 34 2.82 -7.33 5.65
N LYS A 35 3.90 -6.82 6.25
CA LYS A 35 4.28 -7.18 7.63
C LYS A 35 3.30 -6.65 8.68
N LYS A 36 2.73 -5.45 8.46
CA LYS A 36 1.82 -4.81 9.42
C LYS A 36 0.38 -5.32 9.28
N PHE A 37 -0.08 -5.73 8.11
CA PHE A 37 -1.39 -6.33 7.86
C PHE A 37 -1.25 -7.68 7.16
N PRO A 38 -0.79 -8.71 7.87
CA PRO A 38 -0.57 -10.03 7.27
C PRO A 38 -1.86 -10.64 6.70
N GLU A 39 -3.00 -10.28 7.27
CA GLU A 39 -4.34 -10.75 6.88
C GLU A 39 -4.96 -9.97 5.71
N ALA A 40 -4.31 -8.90 5.26
CA ALA A 40 -4.82 -8.05 4.19
C ALA A 40 -4.12 -8.35 2.86
N ARG A 41 -4.90 -8.36 1.78
CA ARG A 41 -4.37 -8.38 0.42
C ARG A 41 -3.88 -6.99 0.03
N VAL A 42 -2.60 -6.89 -0.32
CA VAL A 42 -2.03 -5.64 -0.84
C VAL A 42 -2.18 -5.61 -2.36
N LEU A 43 -2.87 -4.59 -2.87
CA LEU A 43 -3.14 -4.37 -4.28
C LEU A 43 -2.51 -3.06 -4.74
N LEU A 44 -2.01 -3.03 -5.98
CA LEU A 44 -1.55 -1.79 -6.58
C LEU A 44 -2.74 -0.94 -7.00
N CYS A 45 -2.65 0.35 -6.75
CA CYS A 45 -3.63 1.32 -7.20
C CYS A 45 -3.62 1.39 -8.74
N HIS A 46 -4.77 1.10 -9.37
CA HIS A 46 -4.91 1.15 -10.83
C HIS A 46 -4.53 2.52 -11.40
N PHE A 47 -4.94 3.61 -10.75
CA PHE A 47 -4.60 4.96 -11.19
C PHE A 47 -3.08 5.18 -11.26
N HIS A 48 -2.36 4.82 -10.21
CA HIS A 48 -0.90 4.97 -10.18
C HIS A 48 -0.20 4.07 -11.20
N VAL A 49 -0.69 2.84 -11.39
CA VAL A 49 -0.15 1.92 -12.40
C VAL A 49 -0.35 2.47 -13.81
N ILE A 50 -1.55 2.94 -14.15
CA ILE A 50 -1.85 3.52 -15.46
C ILE A 50 -0.98 4.77 -15.70
N LYS A 51 -0.91 5.67 -14.72
CA LYS A 51 -0.06 6.87 -14.79
C LYS A 51 1.41 6.49 -15.03
N TRP A 52 1.94 5.54 -14.25
CA TRP A 52 3.31 5.07 -14.39
C TRP A 52 3.58 4.46 -15.78
N LEU A 53 2.65 3.66 -16.30
CA LEU A 53 2.76 3.09 -17.65
C LEU A 53 2.81 4.18 -18.72
N HIS A 54 1.91 5.16 -18.67
CA HIS A 54 1.90 6.29 -19.60
C HIS A 54 3.21 7.07 -19.55
N GLU A 55 3.72 7.37 -18.36
CA GLU A 55 4.98 8.08 -18.18
C GLU A 55 6.20 7.28 -18.64
N THR A 56 6.17 5.95 -18.48
CA THR A 56 7.26 5.07 -18.90
C THR A 56 7.29 4.93 -20.42
N ILE A 57 6.14 4.70 -21.07
CA ILE A 57 6.00 4.57 -22.52
C ILE A 57 6.31 5.90 -23.23
N ARG A 58 5.95 7.06 -22.65
CA ARG A 58 6.28 8.36 -23.24
C ARG A 58 7.78 8.70 -23.18
N LYS A 59 8.54 8.01 -22.31
CA LYS A 59 9.98 8.22 -22.11
C LYS A 59 10.85 7.22 -22.87
N SER A 60 10.26 6.18 -23.46
CA SER A 60 10.89 5.26 -24.42
C SER A 60 10.77 5.78 -25.84
#